data_AF-A0AAW6U1J3-F1
#
_entry.id   AF-A0AAW6U1J3-F1
#
_cell.length_a   1.000
_cell.length_b   1.000
_cell.length_c   1.000
_cell.angle_alpha   90.00
_cell.angle_beta   90.00
_cell.angle_gamma   90.00
#
_symmetry.space_group_name_H-M   'P 1'
#
loop_
_entity.id
_entity.type
_entity.pdbx_description
1 polymer ?
#
loop_
_entity_poly.entity_id
_entity_poly.type
_entity_poly.pdbx_seq_one_letter_code
_entity_poly.pdbx_strand_id
1 'polypeptide(L)'
;MKVRAEVSIYPLREQHLSRSVARFHHIMDSYGLAVKTRAMSMEIAGDSGKLFRGLCDAFEQFAKEHDITLVCKVSNAYVGSVAHGEADEILDEIHKVVYGGKGASGLDVPSALSADSRNLIALAAAIARQREASVIEACVQQSLASGATRESVMQVIAQATQMAELPAAPYEAAARRGLEAFGARDGEPPA
;
A
#
# COMPACT_ATOMS: atom_id res chain seq x y z
N MET A 1 4.11 -5.25 -20.63
CA MET A 1 2.75 -4.91 -20.12
C MET A 1 2.68 -5.26 -18.65
N LYS A 2 1.86 -4.60 -17.83
CA LYS A 2 1.73 -4.99 -16.41
C LYS A 2 0.77 -6.16 -16.25
N VAL A 3 1.15 -7.13 -15.44
CA VAL A 3 0.38 -8.35 -15.13
C VAL A 3 0.46 -8.66 -13.65
N ARG A 4 -0.50 -9.46 -13.19
CA ARG A 4 -0.46 -10.12 -11.89
C ARG A 4 -0.51 -11.62 -12.10
N ALA A 5 0.25 -12.36 -11.30
CA ALA A 5 0.28 -13.81 -11.33
C ALA A 5 0.15 -14.38 -9.93
N GLU A 6 -0.52 -15.52 -9.83
CA GLU A 6 -0.46 -16.38 -8.66
C GLU A 6 0.34 -17.62 -9.05
N VAL A 7 1.41 -17.89 -8.31
CA VAL A 7 2.39 -18.93 -8.62
C VAL A 7 2.58 -19.86 -7.43
N SER A 8 2.47 -21.15 -7.67
CA SER A 8 2.82 -22.19 -6.71
C SER A 8 3.90 -23.07 -7.32
N ILE A 9 4.98 -23.29 -6.56
CA ILE A 9 6.09 -24.16 -6.95
C ILE A 9 6.23 -25.29 -5.93
N TYR A 10 6.31 -26.51 -6.42
CA TYR A 10 6.42 -27.73 -5.63
C TYR A 10 7.58 -28.57 -6.15
N PRO A 11 8.79 -28.39 -5.59
CA PRO A 11 9.86 -29.37 -5.72
C PRO A 11 9.40 -30.66 -5.05
N LEU A 12 9.28 -31.73 -5.85
CA LEU A 12 8.81 -33.02 -5.37
C LEU A 12 9.89 -33.69 -4.52
N ARG A 13 9.46 -34.47 -3.53
CA ARG A 13 10.32 -35.19 -2.57
C ARG A 13 11.17 -34.27 -1.67
N GLU A 14 10.93 -32.97 -1.70
CA GLU A 14 11.55 -32.00 -0.79
C GLU A 14 10.83 -32.02 0.56
N GLN A 15 11.58 -32.17 1.65
CA GLN A 15 11.01 -32.21 3.01
C GLN A 15 10.72 -30.79 3.54
N HIS A 16 11.44 -29.77 3.04
CA HIS A 16 11.35 -28.40 3.52
C HIS A 16 11.13 -27.39 2.39
N LEU A 17 9.86 -27.17 2.05
CA LEU A 17 9.45 -26.23 1.00
C LEU A 17 9.81 -24.76 1.29
N SER A 18 10.05 -24.39 2.55
CA SER A 18 10.37 -23.01 2.94
C SER A 18 11.61 -22.46 2.23
N ARG A 19 12.65 -23.29 2.07
CA ARG A 19 13.88 -22.90 1.36
C ARG A 19 13.62 -22.63 -0.11
N SER A 20 12.83 -23.50 -0.74
CA SER A 20 12.48 -23.39 -2.15
C SER A 20 11.59 -22.18 -2.41
N VAL A 21 10.65 -21.88 -1.52
CA VAL A 21 9.83 -20.67 -1.59
C VAL A 21 10.70 -19.41 -1.43
N ALA A 22 11.62 -19.38 -0.46
CA ALA A 22 12.52 -18.25 -0.25
C ALA A 22 13.45 -18.01 -1.46
N ARG A 23 14.01 -19.09 -2.03
CA ARG A 23 14.84 -19.00 -3.24
C ARG A 23 14.04 -18.51 -4.44
N PHE A 24 12.84 -19.05 -4.65
CA PHE A 24 11.97 -18.61 -5.73
C PHE A 24 11.62 -17.12 -5.59
N HIS A 25 11.27 -16.68 -4.37
CA HIS A 25 11.05 -15.27 -4.07
C HIS A 25 12.25 -14.41 -4.48
N HIS A 26 13.46 -14.80 -4.05
CA HIS A 26 14.67 -14.06 -4.38
C HIS A 26 14.95 -13.99 -5.89
N ILE A 27 14.72 -15.08 -6.63
CA ILE A 27 14.84 -15.08 -8.09
C ILE A 27 13.88 -14.04 -8.67
N MET A 28 12.59 -14.09 -8.33
CA MET A 28 11.60 -13.17 -8.91
C MET A 28 11.85 -11.71 -8.53
N ASP A 29 12.26 -11.46 -7.28
CA ASP A 29 12.66 -10.15 -6.78
C ASP A 29 13.87 -9.58 -7.55
N SER A 30 14.83 -10.42 -7.94
CA SER A 30 15.98 -9.99 -8.75
C SER A 30 15.60 -9.47 -10.15
N TYR A 31 14.43 -9.83 -10.67
CA TYR A 31 13.88 -9.24 -11.91
C TYR A 31 13.19 -7.89 -11.64
N GLY A 32 13.12 -7.43 -10.40
CA GLY A 32 12.38 -6.24 -9.96
C GLY A 32 10.87 -6.46 -10.03
N LEU A 33 10.40 -7.66 -9.65
CA LEU A 33 8.97 -7.98 -9.53
C LEU A 33 8.55 -7.86 -8.08
N ALA A 34 7.35 -7.33 -7.83
CA ALA A 34 6.79 -7.32 -6.49
C ALA A 34 6.25 -8.71 -6.15
N VAL A 35 6.73 -9.30 -5.05
CA VAL A 35 6.38 -10.66 -4.65
C VAL A 35 5.75 -10.63 -3.26
N LYS A 36 4.61 -11.31 -3.10
CA LYS A 36 3.93 -11.47 -1.82
C LYS A 36 3.65 -12.95 -1.57
N THR A 37 4.34 -13.51 -0.59
CA THR A 37 4.12 -14.91 -0.15
C THR A 37 2.76 -15.04 0.54
N ARG A 38 2.01 -16.08 0.17
CA ARG A 38 0.75 -16.52 0.79
C ARG A 38 0.96 -17.93 1.37
N ALA A 39 -0.06 -18.46 2.04
CA ALA A 39 0.04 -19.77 2.70
C ALA A 39 0.41 -20.94 1.76
N MET A 40 0.02 -20.88 0.48
CA MET A 40 0.24 -21.98 -0.49
C MET A 40 0.69 -21.52 -1.89
N SER A 41 0.95 -20.23 -2.05
CA SER A 41 1.30 -19.61 -3.33
C SER A 41 2.03 -18.29 -3.12
N MET A 42 2.49 -17.69 -4.20
CA MET A 42 3.06 -16.35 -4.24
C MET A 42 2.26 -15.52 -5.24
N GLU A 43 1.89 -14.32 -4.82
CA GLU A 43 1.30 -13.32 -5.68
C GLU A 43 2.43 -12.44 -6.24
N ILE A 44 2.54 -12.33 -7.56
CA ILE A 44 3.62 -11.64 -8.25
C ILE A 44 3.02 -10.57 -9.16
N ALA A 45 3.51 -9.35 -9.06
CA ALA A 45 3.05 -8.21 -9.84
C ALA A 45 4.23 -7.53 -10.53
N GLY A 46 4.07 -7.15 -11.80
CA GLY A 46 5.13 -6.45 -12.52
C GLY A 46 4.98 -6.47 -14.02
N ASP A 47 6.08 -6.19 -14.72
CA ASP A 47 6.11 -6.31 -16.18
C ASP A 47 6.10 -7.78 -16.62
N SER A 48 5.26 -8.11 -17.59
CA SER A 48 5.08 -9.46 -18.11
C SER A 48 6.36 -10.05 -18.69
N GLY A 49 7.17 -9.24 -19.37
CA GLY A 49 8.43 -9.70 -19.96
C GLY A 49 9.45 -10.07 -18.88
N LYS A 50 9.39 -9.42 -17.71
CA LYS A 50 10.18 -9.78 -16.54
C LYS A 50 9.61 -11.02 -15.83
N LEU A 51 8.29 -11.08 -15.65
CA LEU A 51 7.60 -12.24 -15.04
C LEU A 51 7.92 -13.53 -15.80
N PHE A 52 7.70 -13.56 -17.11
CA PHE A 52 7.89 -14.79 -17.89
C PHE A 52 9.35 -15.23 -17.93
N ARG A 53 10.30 -14.29 -18.04
CA ARG A 53 11.73 -14.62 -17.95
C ARG A 53 12.11 -15.18 -16.58
N GLY A 54 11.71 -14.50 -15.50
CA GLY A 54 11.96 -14.99 -14.14
C GLY A 54 11.35 -16.36 -13.87
N LEU A 55 10.14 -16.63 -14.39
CA LEU A 55 9.51 -17.95 -14.30
C LEU A 55 10.28 -19.03 -15.04
N CYS A 56 10.75 -18.74 -16.26
CA CYS A 56 11.60 -19.68 -17.02
C CYS A 56 12.90 -19.97 -16.26
N ASP A 57 13.61 -18.94 -15.83
CA ASP A 57 14.90 -19.08 -15.14
C ASP A 57 14.74 -19.80 -13.80
N ALA A 58 13.67 -19.53 -13.06
CA ALA A 58 13.34 -20.26 -11.85
C ALA A 58 13.05 -21.73 -12.16
N PHE A 59 12.16 -22.00 -13.12
CA PHE A 59 11.80 -23.37 -13.48
C PHE A 59 13.02 -24.19 -13.87
N GLU A 60 13.89 -23.66 -14.74
CA GLU A 60 15.12 -24.35 -15.15
C GLU A 60 16.09 -24.59 -13.99
N GLN A 61 16.23 -23.65 -13.07
CA GLN A 61 17.08 -23.82 -11.90
C GLN A 61 16.56 -24.91 -10.97
N PHE A 62 15.27 -24.89 -10.63
CA PHE A 62 14.68 -25.90 -9.76
C PHE A 62 14.65 -27.29 -10.42
N ALA A 63 14.40 -27.36 -11.74
CA ALA A 63 14.38 -28.61 -12.49
C ALA A 63 15.75 -29.32 -12.58
N LYS A 64 16.86 -28.60 -12.38
CA LYS A 64 18.21 -29.21 -12.30
C LYS A 64 18.45 -29.98 -11.01
N GLU A 65 17.71 -29.66 -9.96
CA GLU A 65 17.92 -30.17 -8.61
C GLU A 65 16.78 -31.13 -8.19
N HIS A 66 15.57 -30.92 -8.71
CA HIS A 66 14.37 -31.64 -8.31
C HIS A 66 13.45 -31.90 -9.50
N ASP A 67 12.62 -32.95 -9.41
CA ASP A 67 11.39 -33.01 -10.18
C ASP A 67 10.46 -31.93 -9.65
N ILE A 68 9.90 -31.07 -10.51
CA ILE A 68 9.16 -29.89 -10.06
C ILE A 68 7.78 -29.81 -10.70
N THR A 69 6.81 -29.36 -9.93
CA THR A 69 5.51 -28.90 -10.44
C THR A 69 5.41 -27.40 -10.23
N LEU A 70 5.12 -26.66 -11.30
CA LEU A 70 4.85 -25.22 -11.25
C LEU A 70 3.45 -24.96 -11.78
N VAL A 71 2.62 -24.31 -10.96
CA VAL A 71 1.29 -23.83 -11.35
C VAL A 71 1.33 -22.33 -11.38
N CYS A 72 0.94 -21.74 -12.51
CA CYS A 72 0.93 -20.30 -12.70
C CYS A 72 -0.41 -19.87 -13.31
N LYS A 73 -1.11 -18.96 -12.63
CA LYS A 73 -2.27 -18.26 -13.16
C LYS A 73 -1.85 -16.82 -13.43
N VAL A 74 -1.92 -16.37 -14.67
CA VAL A 74 -1.52 -15.01 -15.07
C VAL A 74 -2.75 -14.24 -15.54
N SER A 75 -2.87 -13.00 -15.06
CA SER A 75 -3.90 -12.05 -15.48
C SER A 75 -3.27 -10.75 -15.96
N ASN A 76 -3.72 -10.27 -17.11
CA ASN A 76 -3.45 -8.93 -17.61
C ASN A 76 -4.49 -7.90 -17.14
N ALA A 77 -5.51 -8.32 -16.38
CA ALA A 77 -6.43 -7.44 -15.70
C ALA A 77 -5.73 -6.83 -14.46
N TYR A 78 -4.68 -6.06 -14.72
CA TYR A 78 -3.88 -5.39 -13.71
C TYR A 78 -4.54 -4.09 -13.29
N VAL A 79 -5.10 -4.08 -12.08
CA VAL A 79 -5.51 -2.84 -11.39
C VAL A 79 -4.38 -2.54 -10.39
N GLY A 80 -3.60 -1.48 -10.62
CA GLY A 80 -2.47 -1.10 -9.72
C GLY A 80 -2.95 -0.70 -8.32
N SER A 81 -2.13 -0.65 -7.26
CA SER A 81 -0.66 -0.59 -7.19
C SER A 81 -0.05 -1.74 -6.38
N VAL A 82 1.12 -2.22 -6.80
CA VAL A 82 2.15 -2.70 -5.87
C VAL A 82 3.46 -2.17 -6.40
N ALA A 83 4.01 -1.16 -5.73
CA ALA A 83 5.23 -0.48 -6.13
C ALA A 83 6.19 -0.54 -4.96
N HIS A 84 7.15 -1.48 -4.98
CA HIS A 84 8.20 -1.52 -3.96
C HIS A 84 9.02 -0.23 -3.99
N GLY A 85 9.01 0.45 -2.85
CA GLY A 85 9.95 1.47 -2.38
C GLY A 85 9.73 1.60 -0.87
N GLU A 86 10.69 2.15 -0.11
CA GLU A 86 10.55 2.40 1.35
C GLU A 86 9.25 3.15 1.71
N ALA A 87 8.68 3.90 0.76
CA ALA A 87 7.38 4.54 0.89
C ALA A 87 6.19 3.55 1.02
N ASP A 88 6.30 2.34 0.46
CA ASP A 88 5.23 1.31 0.48
C ASP A 88 5.24 0.51 1.79
N GLU A 89 6.40 0.35 2.45
CA GLU A 89 6.44 -0.16 3.83
C GLU A 89 5.76 0.81 4.78
N ILE A 90 6.01 2.11 4.62
CA ILE A 90 5.34 3.17 5.39
C ILE A 90 3.84 3.16 5.09
N LEU A 91 3.42 3.05 3.82
CA LEU A 91 2.00 2.99 3.44
C LEU A 91 1.29 1.71 3.92
N ASP A 92 1.96 0.57 3.91
CA ASP A 92 1.43 -0.71 4.42
C ASP A 92 1.34 -0.67 5.95
N GLU A 93 2.30 -0.07 6.64
CA GLU A 93 2.27 0.13 8.09
C GLU A 93 1.18 1.14 8.49
N ILE A 94 1.03 2.24 7.74
CA ILE A 94 -0.08 3.19 7.87
C ILE A 94 -1.42 2.47 7.65
N HIS A 95 -1.52 1.60 6.65
CA HIS A 95 -2.74 0.86 6.38
C HIS A 95 -3.07 -0.14 7.49
N LYS A 96 -2.07 -0.80 8.08
CA LYS A 96 -2.23 -1.68 9.26
C LYS A 96 -2.67 -0.89 10.50
N VAL A 97 -2.10 0.30 10.72
CA VAL A 97 -2.44 1.19 11.84
C VAL A 97 -3.84 1.80 11.70
N VAL A 98 -4.24 2.20 10.49
CA VAL A 98 -5.56 2.81 10.24
C VAL A 98 -6.70 1.78 10.21
N TYR A 99 -6.43 0.56 9.72
CA TYR A 99 -7.49 -0.44 9.48
C TYR A 99 -7.40 -1.71 10.33
N GLY A 100 -6.50 -1.78 11.32
CA GLY A 100 -6.52 -2.82 12.36
C GLY A 100 -6.34 -4.25 11.84
N GLY A 101 -5.41 -4.47 10.92
CA GLY A 101 -5.12 -5.81 10.40
C GLY A 101 -4.42 -6.69 11.43
N LYS A 102 -5.08 -7.78 11.89
CA LYS A 102 -4.45 -8.82 12.72
C LYS A 102 -3.21 -9.38 12.01
N GLY A 103 -2.02 -9.16 12.59
CA GLY A 103 -0.79 -9.80 12.12
C GLY A 103 0.54 -9.07 12.39
N ALA A 104 0.55 -7.83 12.87
CA ALA A 104 1.81 -7.19 13.28
C ALA A 104 2.15 -7.56 14.73
N SER A 105 2.79 -8.72 14.93
CA SER A 105 3.26 -9.17 16.26
C SER A 105 4.47 -8.37 16.79
N GLY A 106 4.51 -7.07 16.54
CA GLY A 106 5.57 -6.16 17.01
C GLY A 106 5.08 -4.78 17.46
N LEU A 107 3.86 -4.37 17.10
CA LEU A 107 3.32 -3.05 17.45
C LEU A 107 1.82 -3.13 17.74
N ASP A 108 1.46 -3.97 18.70
CA ASP A 108 0.16 -3.90 19.38
C ASP A 108 0.22 -2.78 20.45
N VAL A 109 0.61 -1.56 20.04
CA VAL A 109 0.63 -0.40 20.92
C VAL A 109 -0.14 0.75 20.24
N PRO A 110 -1.40 1.01 20.67
CA PRO A 110 -2.20 2.16 20.26
C PRO A 110 -1.59 3.55 20.56
N SER A 111 -0.29 3.63 20.90
CA SER A 111 0.38 4.81 21.48
C SER A 111 1.61 5.30 20.70
N ALA A 112 1.98 4.70 19.56
CA ALA A 112 3.18 5.14 18.81
C ALA A 112 2.96 6.44 18.04
N LEU A 113 1.72 6.76 17.67
CA LEU A 113 1.35 7.97 16.95
C LEU A 113 0.23 8.69 17.70
N SER A 114 0.39 10.00 17.87
CA SER A 114 -0.65 10.87 18.41
C SER A 114 -1.91 10.86 17.52
N ALA A 115 -3.06 11.22 18.08
CA ALA A 115 -4.34 11.15 17.38
C ALA A 115 -4.39 12.08 16.14
N ASP A 116 -3.81 13.27 16.25
CA ASP A 116 -3.61 14.22 15.14
C ASP A 116 -2.73 13.65 14.05
N SER A 117 -1.59 13.05 14.39
CA SER A 117 -0.69 12.41 13.42
C SER A 117 -1.40 11.31 12.61
N ARG A 118 -2.20 10.47 13.29
CA ARG A 118 -2.98 9.42 12.62
C ARG A 118 -4.03 9.98 11.67
N ASN A 119 -4.72 11.05 12.06
CA ASN A 119 -5.75 11.66 11.23
C ASN A 119 -5.16 12.43 10.04
N LEU A 120 -4.02 13.09 10.20
CA LEU A 120 -3.28 13.71 9.10
C LEU A 120 -2.78 12.68 8.09
N ILE A 121 -2.29 11.53 8.56
CA ILE A 121 -1.93 10.40 7.71
C ILE A 121 -3.15 9.87 6.93
N ALA A 122 -4.30 9.72 7.60
CA ALA A 122 -5.53 9.28 6.95
C ALA A 122 -6.00 10.27 5.87
N LEU A 123 -5.87 11.57 6.11
CA LEU A 123 -6.15 12.63 5.12
C LEU A 123 -5.25 12.49 3.89
N ALA A 124 -3.93 12.36 4.06
CA ALA A 124 -2.99 12.16 2.96
C ALA A 124 -3.36 10.92 2.13
N ALA A 125 -3.71 9.83 2.80
CA ALA A 125 -4.10 8.57 2.17
C ALA A 125 -5.43 8.67 1.40
N ALA A 126 -6.36 9.52 1.84
CA ALA A 126 -7.60 9.78 1.13
C ALA A 126 -7.37 10.58 -0.17
N ILE A 127 -6.44 11.54 -0.15
CA ILE A 127 -6.03 12.32 -1.32
C ILE A 127 -5.33 11.44 -2.35
N ALA A 128 -4.34 10.63 -1.93
CA ALA A 128 -3.60 9.73 -2.81
C ALA A 128 -4.51 8.71 -3.53
N ARG A 129 -5.63 8.34 -2.89
CA ARG A 129 -6.65 7.43 -3.46
C ARG A 129 -7.77 8.15 -4.22
N GLN A 130 -7.64 9.47 -4.44
CA GLN A 130 -8.60 10.31 -5.15
C GLN A 130 -10.04 10.14 -4.61
N ARG A 131 -10.18 10.09 -3.28
CA ARG A 131 -11.48 9.94 -2.63
C ARG A 131 -12.33 11.20 -2.85
N GLU A 132 -13.64 11.02 -2.83
CA GLU A 132 -14.60 12.10 -3.01
C GLU A 132 -14.44 13.21 -1.96
N ALA A 133 -14.82 14.44 -2.34
CA ALA A 133 -14.63 15.63 -1.52
C ALA A 133 -15.26 15.54 -0.13
N SER A 134 -16.39 14.84 0.02
CA SER A 134 -17.06 14.59 1.30
C SER A 134 -16.19 13.82 2.29
N VAL A 135 -15.38 12.88 1.79
CA VAL A 135 -14.44 12.09 2.61
C VAL A 135 -13.26 12.97 3.05
N ILE A 136 -12.77 13.81 2.14
CA ILE A 136 -11.67 14.77 2.44
C ILE A 136 -12.12 15.77 3.51
N GLU A 137 -13.33 16.31 3.40
CA GLU A 137 -13.93 17.22 4.39
C GLU A 137 -14.02 16.58 5.78
N ALA A 138 -14.49 15.33 5.85
CA ALA A 138 -14.57 14.59 7.10
C ALA A 138 -13.18 14.33 7.73
N CYS A 139 -12.18 13.95 6.92
CA CYS A 139 -10.81 13.75 7.38
C CYS A 139 -10.19 15.05 7.92
N VAL A 140 -10.47 16.19 7.29
CA VAL A 140 -10.03 17.50 7.78
C VAL A 140 -10.66 17.80 9.15
N GLN A 141 -11.97 17.63 9.29
CA GLN A 141 -12.65 17.85 10.58
C GLN A 141 -12.13 16.94 11.69
N GLN A 142 -11.89 15.66 11.39
CA GLN A 142 -11.34 14.71 12.36
C GLN A 142 -9.90 15.08 12.76
N SER A 143 -9.09 15.55 11.81
CA SER A 143 -7.72 16.00 12.09
C SER A 143 -7.71 17.18 13.06
N LEU A 144 -8.56 18.18 12.80
CA LEU A 144 -8.72 19.35 13.67
C LEU A 144 -9.25 18.94 15.06
N ALA A 145 -10.27 18.08 15.12
CA ALA A 145 -10.82 17.58 16.39
C ALA A 145 -9.80 16.83 17.25
N SER A 146 -8.78 16.22 16.62
CA SER A 146 -7.69 15.54 17.31
C SER A 146 -6.51 16.43 17.73
N GLY A 147 -6.58 17.74 17.46
CA GLY A 147 -5.56 18.73 17.82
C GLY A 147 -4.60 19.14 16.70
N ALA A 148 -4.82 18.68 15.46
CA ALA A 148 -4.02 19.16 14.33
C ALA A 148 -4.32 20.64 14.05
N THR A 149 -3.30 21.40 13.65
CA THR A 149 -3.50 22.79 13.26
C THR A 149 -3.99 22.89 11.81
N ARG A 150 -4.64 24.02 11.48
CA ARG A 150 -5.01 24.36 10.10
C ARG A 150 -3.79 24.35 9.16
N GLU A 151 -2.64 24.81 9.64
CA GLU A 151 -1.40 24.83 8.88
C GLU A 151 -0.93 23.41 8.54
N SER A 152 -0.90 22.51 9.53
CA SER A 152 -0.52 21.10 9.32
C SER A 152 -1.44 20.40 8.32
N VAL A 153 -2.74 20.65 8.37
CA VAL A 153 -3.71 20.11 7.41
C VAL A 153 -3.40 20.60 5.99
N MET A 154 -3.19 21.90 5.80
CA MET A 154 -2.90 22.47 4.49
C MET A 154 -1.55 21.99 3.93
N GLN A 155 -0.54 21.85 4.78
CA GLN A 155 0.76 21.33 4.40
C GLN A 155 0.66 19.87 3.90
N VAL A 156 -0.11 19.04 4.61
CA VAL A 156 -0.34 17.63 4.20
C VAL A 156 -1.06 17.56 2.86
N ILE A 157 -2.05 18.42 2.62
CA ILE A 157 -2.74 18.46 1.32
C ILE A 157 -1.80 18.85 0.19
N ALA A 158 -0.98 19.89 0.39
CA ALA A 158 0.00 20.33 -0.60
C ALA A 158 1.02 19.22 -0.92
N GLN A 159 1.56 18.57 0.11
CA GLN A 159 2.51 17.47 -0.06
C GLN A 159 1.87 16.26 -0.75
N ALA A 160 0.68 15.83 -0.31
CA ALA A 160 0.00 14.67 -0.87
C ALA A 160 -0.41 14.87 -2.33
N THR A 161 -0.89 16.06 -2.69
CA THR A 161 -1.25 16.39 -4.08
C THR A 161 -0.02 16.50 -4.97
N GLN A 162 1.08 17.09 -4.48
CA GLN A 162 2.35 17.13 -5.19
C GLN A 162 2.92 15.72 -5.44
N MET A 163 2.96 14.87 -4.41
CA MET A 163 3.49 13.51 -4.52
C MET A 163 2.67 12.62 -5.43
N ALA A 164 1.35 12.82 -5.47
CA ALA A 164 0.44 12.06 -6.32
C ALA A 164 0.27 12.67 -7.73
N GLU A 165 0.97 13.76 -8.05
CA GLU A 165 0.85 14.51 -9.31
C GLU A 165 -0.60 14.94 -9.61
N LEU A 166 -1.35 15.31 -8.57
CA LEU A 166 -2.76 15.69 -8.65
C LEU A 166 -2.94 17.22 -8.65
N PRO A 167 -3.99 17.73 -9.32
CA PRO A 167 -4.35 19.15 -9.21
C PRO A 167 -4.79 19.45 -7.76
N ALA A 168 -4.16 20.43 -7.12
CA ALA A 168 -4.42 20.76 -5.71
C ALA A 168 -5.79 21.42 -5.46
N ALA A 169 -6.25 22.25 -6.40
CA ALA A 169 -7.47 23.06 -6.29
C ALA A 169 -8.72 22.33 -5.76
N PRO A 170 -9.11 21.13 -6.26
CA PRO A 170 -10.27 20.41 -5.73
C PRO A 170 -10.10 19.97 -4.27
N TYR A 171 -8.90 19.57 -3.85
CA TYR A 171 -8.61 19.12 -2.50
C TYR A 171 -8.51 20.28 -1.52
N GLU A 172 -7.92 21.40 -1.93
CA GLU A 172 -7.90 22.64 -1.15
C GLU A 172 -9.31 23.21 -0.94
N ALA A 173 -10.17 23.13 -1.97
CA ALA A 173 -11.57 23.54 -1.87
C ALA A 173 -12.35 22.66 -0.89
N ALA A 174 -12.15 21.35 -0.92
CA ALA A 174 -12.73 20.42 0.05
C ALA A 174 -12.21 20.69 1.47
N ALA A 175 -10.91 20.92 1.63
CA ALA A 175 -10.33 21.22 2.93
C ALA A 175 -10.87 22.50 3.53
N ARG A 176 -11.02 23.55 2.73
CA ARG A 176 -11.62 24.82 3.15
C ARG A 176 -13.06 24.64 3.64
N ARG A 177 -13.88 23.84 2.96
CA ARG A 177 -15.23 23.49 3.45
C ARG A 177 -15.19 22.72 4.76
N GLY A 178 -14.25 21.78 4.90
CA GLY A 178 -14.03 21.04 6.15
C GLY A 178 -13.65 21.96 7.32
N LEU A 179 -12.76 22.92 7.07
CA LEU A 179 -12.32 23.96 8.03
C LEU A 179 -13.47 24.88 8.45
N GLU A 180 -14.24 25.39 7.48
CA GLU A 180 -15.41 26.24 7.73
C GLU A 180 -16.47 25.50 8.57
N ALA A 181 -16.74 24.24 8.22
CA ALA A 181 -17.70 23.41 8.95
C ALA A 181 -17.20 22.99 10.34
N PHE A 182 -15.88 22.92 10.57
CA PHE A 182 -15.31 22.72 11.90
C PHE A 182 -15.44 23.98 12.76
N GLY A 183 -15.06 25.16 12.21
CA GLY A 183 -15.22 26.44 12.92
C GLY A 183 -16.68 26.79 13.25
N ALA A 184 -17.62 26.40 12.40
CA ALA A 184 -19.05 26.56 12.67
C ALA A 184 -19.57 25.70 13.84
N ARG A 185 -18.83 24.65 14.25
CA ARG A 185 -19.17 23.81 15.42
C ARG A 185 -18.65 24.38 16.74
N ASP A 186 -17.55 25.13 16.71
CA ASP A 186 -16.89 25.66 17.92
C ASP A 186 -17.39 27.06 18.34
N GLY A 187 -18.24 27.71 17.55
CA GLY A 187 -18.96 28.92 17.97
C GLY A 187 -18.05 30.09 18.34
N GLU A 188 -17.34 30.64 17.36
CA GLU A 188 -16.74 31.98 17.49
C GLU A 188 -17.39 32.91 16.45
N PRO A 189 -17.91 34.09 16.84
CA PRO A 189 -18.67 34.94 15.94
C PRO A 189 -17.76 35.57 14.87
N PRO A 190 -18.27 35.82 13.65
CA PRO A 190 -17.50 36.51 12.62
C PRO A 190 -17.23 37.95 13.04
N ALA A 191 -15.99 38.40 12.84
CA ALA A 191 -15.62 39.82 12.90
C ALA A 191 -16.32 40.63 11.80
#